data_AF-A0A1I7EUI3-F1
#
_entry.id   AF-A0A1I7EUI3-F1
#
_cell.length_a   1.000
_cell.length_b   1.000
_cell.length_c   1.000
_cell.angle_alpha   90.00
_cell.angle_beta   90.00
_cell.angle_gamma   90.00
#
_symmetry.space_group_name_H-M   'P 1'
#
loop_
_entity.id
_entity.type
_entity.pdbx_description
1 polymer ?
#
loop_
_entity_poly.entity_id
_entity_poly.type
_entity_poly.pdbx_seq_one_letter_code
_entity_poly.pdbx_strand_id
1 'polypeptide(L)'
;MANIDIKLSQSIVSSGLLPDWDLQDGMLADLVDAMTIAASTFPDRFSQDATWSFDGATARLSFPDGSYQQFTGVSLADPTSLRGTATATGMQLSVPGAASVVETGRYSFSYEIVNNQLFVRGTASTVTSAKIQTLLSTSSPDYDQTLGNVGVELRGQLNVDASGNLDGTVAAITLAADKFIASASLTGSFHVSGNAVSIGDGDGHMAVDGTLAGLDAVFQDGSHASISGIAAAVGAGADLGAGLLTDPALLGGNDTIRVELPASLQGSLTIASGAGNDAVAVGGGRGQLNVDAGAGNDIITVLSGSHDVDGGAGLDTLVYSGGRQQYTVASSDQGRVITGSSGSDLASNVERVKFADGMLAFDLDGGAGQAYRLYQAAFDRAPDAAGLGYWIDAMDRQVSLRDVAQSFINSGEFAQLYGANPTTEAFVSRLYSNVLHRAPDQAGYDYWVDAMHGGASKADVLASFSEGGENRAQVIGIIQDGIAYTLVG
;
A
#
# COMPACT_ATOMS: atom_id res chain seq x y z
N MET A 1 0.73 0.37 9.61
CA MET A 1 -0.17 -0.58 8.94
C MET A 1 -0.92 0.18 7.88
N ALA A 2 -0.30 0.25 6.72
CA ALA A 2 -0.93 0.64 5.50
C ALA A 2 -1.82 -0.49 4.99
N ASN A 3 -2.87 -0.12 4.27
CA ASN A 3 -3.74 -1.04 3.56
C ASN A 3 -3.93 -0.52 2.13
N ILE A 4 -3.55 -1.34 1.16
CA ILE A 4 -3.60 -1.06 -0.27
C ILE A 4 -4.51 -2.11 -0.92
N ASP A 5 -5.55 -1.66 -1.62
CA ASP A 5 -6.42 -2.53 -2.41
C ASP A 5 -6.68 -1.89 -3.78
N ILE A 6 -6.17 -2.53 -4.83
CA ILE A 6 -6.24 -2.06 -6.20
C ILE A 6 -6.79 -3.16 -7.07
N LYS A 7 -7.87 -2.86 -7.78
CA LYS A 7 -8.44 -3.74 -8.79
C LYS A 7 -8.87 -2.94 -10.00
N LEU A 8 -8.15 -3.08 -11.10
CA LEU A 8 -8.41 -2.30 -12.31
C LEU A 8 -8.85 -3.18 -13.47
N SER A 9 -9.82 -2.68 -14.25
CA SER A 9 -10.21 -3.28 -15.52
C SER A 9 -9.27 -2.84 -16.66
N GLN A 10 -9.33 -3.55 -17.78
CA GLN A 10 -8.58 -3.16 -18.98
C GLN A 10 -9.03 -1.80 -19.51
N SER A 11 -10.32 -1.47 -19.42
CA SER A 11 -10.84 -0.17 -19.89
C SER A 11 -10.29 1.00 -19.09
N ILE A 12 -10.12 0.84 -17.77
CA ILE A 12 -9.51 1.86 -16.93
C ILE A 12 -8.04 2.03 -17.27
N VAL A 13 -7.26 0.95 -17.33
CA VAL A 13 -5.83 1.01 -17.66
C VAL A 13 -5.57 1.53 -19.08
N SER A 14 -6.43 1.24 -20.05
CA SER A 14 -6.27 1.73 -21.43
C SER A 14 -6.90 3.11 -21.69
N SER A 15 -7.54 3.72 -20.70
CA SER A 15 -8.27 4.99 -20.90
C SER A 15 -7.35 6.17 -21.23
N GLY A 16 -6.08 6.10 -20.84
CA GLY A 16 -5.15 7.23 -20.86
C GLY A 16 -5.50 8.36 -19.88
N LEU A 17 -6.58 8.19 -19.09
CA LEU A 17 -7.03 9.13 -18.06
C LEU A 17 -6.39 8.86 -16.70
N LEU A 18 -5.75 7.70 -16.55
CA LEU A 18 -4.75 7.46 -15.53
C LEU A 18 -3.39 7.75 -16.16
N PRO A 19 -2.83 8.97 -16.03
CA PRO A 19 -1.49 9.26 -16.54
C PRO A 19 -0.52 8.36 -15.77
N ASP A 20 0.00 7.26 -16.32
CA ASP A 20 1.02 6.35 -15.75
C ASP A 20 0.97 6.05 -14.23
N TRP A 21 -0.21 6.25 -13.62
CA TRP A 21 -0.41 6.56 -12.21
C TRP A 21 0.37 7.78 -11.68
N ASP A 22 1.22 8.43 -12.46
CA ASP A 22 1.98 9.63 -12.16
C ASP A 22 1.07 10.86 -11.94
N LEU A 23 0.77 11.13 -10.65
CA LEU A 23 0.25 12.43 -10.22
C LEU A 23 1.45 13.35 -10.01
N GLN A 24 1.74 14.19 -11.02
CA GLN A 24 2.92 15.06 -11.04
C GLN A 24 2.80 16.26 -10.09
N ASP A 25 3.96 16.86 -9.82
CA ASP A 25 4.15 18.06 -9.01
C ASP A 25 3.16 19.19 -9.31
N GLY A 26 2.57 19.75 -8.25
CA GLY A 26 1.75 20.94 -8.33
C GLY A 26 0.28 20.69 -8.70
N MET A 27 -0.11 19.46 -9.07
CA MET A 27 -1.52 19.16 -9.43
C MET A 27 -2.53 19.54 -8.36
N LEU A 28 -2.18 19.37 -7.07
CA LEU A 28 -3.07 19.76 -5.98
C LEU A 28 -3.22 21.27 -5.86
N ALA A 29 -2.14 22.01 -6.10
CA ALA A 29 -2.15 23.46 -6.17
C ALA A 29 -2.96 23.94 -7.38
N ASP A 30 -2.75 23.36 -8.56
CA ASP A 30 -3.49 23.67 -9.80
C ASP A 30 -4.99 23.41 -9.65
N LEU A 31 -5.37 22.32 -8.96
CA LEU A 31 -6.77 22.02 -8.67
C LEU A 31 -7.39 23.12 -7.79
N VAL A 32 -6.70 23.53 -6.72
CA VAL A 32 -7.18 24.59 -5.83
C VAL A 32 -7.17 25.95 -6.54
N ASP A 33 -6.20 26.21 -7.43
CA ASP A 33 -6.15 27.40 -8.29
C ASP A 33 -7.36 27.45 -9.22
N ALA A 34 -7.65 26.36 -9.94
CA ALA A 34 -8.81 26.27 -10.82
C ALA A 34 -10.11 26.52 -10.04
N MET A 35 -10.21 26.02 -8.81
CA MET A 35 -11.34 26.30 -7.94
C MET A 35 -11.42 27.77 -7.52
N THR A 36 -10.29 28.37 -7.19
CA THR A 36 -10.20 29.77 -6.77
C THR A 36 -10.54 30.71 -7.92
N ILE A 37 -9.99 30.46 -9.11
CA ILE A 37 -10.32 31.17 -10.36
C ILE A 37 -11.82 31.06 -10.65
N ALA A 38 -12.39 29.87 -10.51
CA ALA A 38 -13.81 29.64 -10.67
C ALA A 38 -14.68 30.25 -9.55
N ALA A 39 -14.13 30.67 -8.43
CA ALA A 39 -14.88 31.46 -7.44
C ALA A 39 -14.74 32.97 -7.70
N SER A 40 -13.57 33.42 -8.15
CA SER A 40 -13.20 34.85 -8.26
C SER A 40 -13.55 35.51 -9.59
N THR A 41 -13.49 34.78 -10.72
CA THR A 41 -13.75 35.36 -12.06
C THR A 41 -15.24 35.43 -12.43
N PHE A 42 -16.11 34.79 -11.65
CA PHE A 42 -17.54 34.77 -11.95
C PHE A 42 -18.21 36.13 -11.77
N PRO A 43 -18.01 36.90 -10.70
CA PRO A 43 -18.60 38.23 -10.52
C PRO A 43 -18.32 39.22 -11.66
N ASP A 44 -17.14 39.15 -12.30
CA ASP A 44 -16.71 40.12 -13.32
C ASP A 44 -17.39 39.95 -14.69
N ARG A 45 -18.05 38.80 -14.92
CA ARG A 45 -18.78 38.52 -16.18
C ARG A 45 -20.20 39.07 -16.22
N PHE A 46 -20.76 39.56 -15.11
CA PHE A 46 -22.18 39.88 -15.03
C PHE A 46 -22.49 41.38 -15.19
N SER A 47 -23.57 41.66 -15.94
CA SER A 47 -23.97 43.01 -16.34
C SER A 47 -24.32 43.92 -15.16
N GLN A 48 -24.36 45.24 -15.40
CA GLN A 48 -24.75 46.27 -14.43
C GLN A 48 -26.21 46.17 -13.92
N ASP A 49 -26.98 45.14 -14.33
CA ASP A 49 -28.42 44.99 -14.10
C ASP A 49 -28.78 43.96 -13.02
N ALA A 50 -27.86 43.67 -12.10
CA ALA A 50 -28.08 42.70 -11.03
C ALA A 50 -29.14 43.18 -10.01
N THR A 51 -29.94 42.26 -9.47
CA THR A 51 -30.99 42.56 -8.49
C THR A 51 -30.74 41.84 -7.17
N TRP A 52 -30.78 42.58 -6.06
CA TRP A 52 -30.68 42.02 -4.71
C TRP A 52 -32.07 41.75 -4.10
N SER A 53 -32.17 40.66 -3.35
CA SER A 53 -33.32 40.32 -2.51
C SER A 53 -32.84 39.80 -1.16
N PHE A 54 -33.61 40.07 -0.10
CA PHE A 54 -33.35 39.58 1.26
C PHE A 54 -34.67 39.25 1.96
N ASP A 55 -34.79 38.04 2.49
CA ASP A 55 -36.02 37.54 3.15
C ASP A 55 -35.90 37.38 4.68
N GLY A 56 -34.78 37.83 5.27
CA GLY A 56 -34.48 37.69 6.68
C GLY A 56 -33.49 36.56 7.01
N ALA A 57 -33.34 35.56 6.14
CA ALA A 57 -32.40 34.45 6.31
C ALA A 57 -31.53 34.18 5.08
N THR A 58 -31.97 34.66 3.92
CA THR A 58 -31.31 34.45 2.63
C THR A 58 -31.13 35.80 1.94
N ALA A 59 -29.91 36.11 1.54
CA ALA A 59 -29.59 37.26 0.69
C ALA A 59 -29.19 36.76 -0.69
N ARG A 60 -29.84 37.23 -1.75
CA ARG A 60 -29.63 36.73 -3.11
C ARG A 60 -29.45 37.86 -4.10
N LEU A 61 -28.36 37.78 -4.86
CA LEU A 61 -28.07 38.58 -6.04
C LEU A 61 -28.43 37.76 -7.28
N SER A 62 -29.35 38.24 -8.11
CA SER A 62 -29.79 37.56 -9.33
C SER A 62 -29.48 38.40 -10.57
N PHE A 63 -29.09 37.73 -11.65
CA PHE A 63 -28.70 38.34 -12.92
C PHE A 63 -29.70 38.03 -14.04
N PRO A 64 -29.77 38.86 -15.10
CA PRO A 64 -30.75 38.69 -16.18
C PRO A 64 -30.62 37.38 -16.97
N ASP A 65 -29.44 36.78 -17.00
CA ASP A 65 -29.15 35.50 -17.66
C ASP A 65 -29.59 34.27 -16.84
N GLY A 66 -30.19 34.50 -15.65
CA GLY A 66 -30.63 33.46 -14.73
C GLY A 66 -29.56 33.01 -13.73
N SER A 67 -28.33 33.54 -13.84
CA SER A 67 -27.27 33.31 -12.86
C SER A 67 -27.63 33.95 -11.52
N TYR A 68 -27.12 33.41 -10.42
CA TYR A 68 -27.31 34.03 -9.10
C TYR A 68 -26.21 33.68 -8.11
N GLN A 69 -25.96 34.59 -7.17
CA GLN A 69 -25.22 34.36 -5.94
C GLN A 69 -26.17 34.47 -4.75
N GLN A 70 -26.10 33.53 -3.81
CA GLN A 70 -27.01 33.43 -2.68
C GLN A 70 -26.25 33.10 -1.40
N PHE A 71 -26.40 33.96 -0.40
CA PHE A 71 -25.97 33.70 0.97
C PHE A 71 -27.14 33.13 1.77
N THR A 72 -26.88 32.07 2.55
CA THR A 72 -27.88 31.40 3.39
C THR A 72 -27.48 31.48 4.87
N GLY A 73 -28.47 31.42 5.77
CA GLY A 73 -28.24 31.57 7.21
C GLY A 73 -27.72 32.96 7.56
N VAL A 74 -28.19 33.98 6.83
CA VAL A 74 -27.78 35.37 7.02
C VAL A 74 -28.29 35.88 8.38
N SER A 75 -27.39 36.46 9.17
CA SER A 75 -27.68 37.11 10.44
C SER A 75 -27.10 38.53 10.44
N LEU A 76 -27.98 39.53 10.54
CA LEU A 76 -27.60 40.94 10.69
C LEU A 76 -27.20 41.21 12.15
N ALA A 77 -26.11 41.96 12.38
CA ALA A 77 -25.71 42.35 13.73
C ALA A 77 -26.74 43.28 14.40
N ASP A 78 -27.36 44.16 13.61
CA ASP A 78 -28.53 44.94 13.99
C ASP A 78 -29.58 44.82 12.87
N PRO A 79 -30.68 44.07 13.08
CA PRO A 79 -31.72 43.89 12.08
C PRO A 79 -32.54 45.15 11.76
N THR A 80 -32.41 46.21 12.56
CA THR A 80 -33.18 47.46 12.40
C THR A 80 -32.40 48.55 11.68
N SER A 81 -31.09 48.39 11.52
CA SER A 81 -30.24 49.35 10.83
C SER A 81 -30.25 49.12 9.32
N LEU A 82 -30.17 50.22 8.55
CA LEU A 82 -29.97 50.16 7.10
C LEU A 82 -28.50 49.98 6.71
N ARG A 83 -27.58 49.93 7.69
CA ARG A 83 -26.15 49.67 7.49
C ARG A 83 -25.53 48.96 8.67
N GLY A 84 -24.58 48.08 8.45
CA GLY A 84 -23.91 47.39 9.54
C GLY A 84 -23.06 46.23 9.06
N THR A 85 -22.86 45.27 9.96
CA THR A 85 -22.20 44.00 9.65
C THR A 85 -23.22 42.87 9.70
N ALA A 86 -22.94 41.83 8.93
CA ALA A 86 -23.75 40.63 8.87
C ALA A 86 -22.84 39.41 8.66
N THR A 87 -23.41 38.25 8.99
CA THR A 87 -22.76 36.96 8.76
C THR A 87 -23.67 36.04 7.96
N ALA A 88 -23.11 35.05 7.28
CA ALA A 88 -23.86 33.96 6.64
C ALA A 88 -23.16 32.62 6.88
N THR A 89 -23.92 31.53 6.84
CA THR A 89 -23.40 30.17 7.07
C THR A 89 -23.08 29.40 5.78
N GLY A 90 -23.48 29.94 4.63
CA GLY A 90 -23.18 29.32 3.34
C GLY A 90 -23.35 30.30 2.19
N MET A 91 -22.70 29.98 1.08
CA MET A 91 -22.73 30.74 -0.16
C MET A 91 -22.97 29.77 -1.32
N GLN A 92 -23.85 30.13 -2.24
CA GLN A 92 -24.07 29.39 -3.47
C GLN A 92 -23.98 30.35 -4.65
N LEU A 93 -23.21 29.97 -5.65
CA LEU A 93 -23.21 30.57 -6.97
C LEU A 93 -23.73 29.54 -7.97
N SER A 94 -24.58 29.96 -8.89
CA SER A 94 -25.11 29.09 -9.94
C SER A 94 -25.14 29.86 -11.25
N VAL A 95 -24.55 29.26 -12.28
CA VAL A 95 -24.62 29.72 -13.67
C VAL A 95 -25.26 28.59 -14.47
N PRO A 96 -26.57 28.70 -14.78
CA PRO A 96 -27.29 27.67 -15.51
C PRO A 96 -26.57 27.28 -16.81
N GLY A 97 -26.37 25.98 -17.03
CA GLY A 97 -25.71 25.49 -18.24
C GLY A 97 -24.19 25.63 -18.25
N ALA A 98 -23.56 26.06 -17.16
CA ALA A 98 -22.10 26.18 -17.04
C ALA A 98 -21.56 25.50 -15.78
N ALA A 99 -21.82 26.05 -14.60
CA ALA A 99 -21.27 25.55 -13.33
C ALA A 99 -22.05 26.03 -12.10
N SER A 100 -21.81 25.39 -10.97
CA SER A 100 -22.22 25.87 -9.64
C SER A 100 -21.08 25.78 -8.65
N VAL A 101 -21.05 26.73 -7.71
CA VAL A 101 -20.20 26.72 -6.53
C VAL A 101 -21.11 26.68 -5.30
N VAL A 102 -20.84 25.80 -4.35
CA VAL A 102 -21.56 25.69 -3.08
C VAL A 102 -20.53 25.64 -1.97
N GLU A 103 -20.58 26.60 -1.06
CA GLU A 103 -19.67 26.71 0.05
C GLU A 103 -20.44 26.75 1.38
N THR A 104 -19.84 26.16 2.40
CA THR A 104 -20.32 26.22 3.79
C THR A 104 -19.21 26.79 4.66
N GLY A 105 -19.60 27.53 5.70
CA GLY A 105 -18.63 28.15 6.58
C GLY A 105 -19.21 29.36 7.31
N ARG A 106 -18.37 30.37 7.54
CA ARG A 106 -18.77 31.65 8.11
C ARG A 106 -18.31 32.77 7.18
N TYR A 107 -19.25 33.45 6.55
CA TYR A 107 -18.98 34.65 5.76
C TYR A 107 -19.28 35.86 6.61
N SER A 108 -18.40 36.86 6.57
CA SER A 108 -18.60 38.15 7.24
C SER A 108 -18.56 39.26 6.20
N PHE A 109 -19.59 40.08 6.19
CA PHE A 109 -19.71 41.21 5.26
C PHE A 109 -20.26 42.45 5.94
N SER A 110 -19.89 43.61 5.42
CA SER A 110 -20.62 44.85 5.69
C SER A 110 -21.74 45.01 4.68
N TYR A 111 -22.83 45.62 5.11
CA TYR A 111 -23.98 45.90 4.26
C TYR A 111 -24.45 47.35 4.40
N GLU A 112 -25.01 47.88 3.34
CA GLU A 112 -25.70 49.17 3.31
C GLU A 112 -26.91 49.07 2.37
N ILE A 113 -28.06 49.59 2.78
CA ILE A 113 -29.30 49.62 1.99
C ILE A 113 -29.57 51.06 1.59
N VAL A 114 -29.43 51.37 0.29
CA VAL A 114 -29.68 52.70 -0.28
C VAL A 114 -30.71 52.57 -1.38
N ASN A 115 -31.76 53.40 -1.36
CA ASN A 115 -32.84 53.38 -2.38
C ASN A 115 -33.44 51.97 -2.63
N ASN A 116 -33.60 51.17 -1.57
CA ASN A 116 -34.08 49.79 -1.64
C ASN A 116 -33.16 48.81 -2.41
N GLN A 117 -31.88 49.16 -2.58
CA GLN A 117 -30.83 48.28 -3.10
C GLN A 117 -29.84 47.94 -1.98
N LEU A 118 -29.48 46.65 -1.87
CA LEU A 118 -28.50 46.14 -0.92
C LEU A 118 -27.11 46.21 -1.53
N PHE A 119 -26.18 46.86 -0.84
CA PHE A 119 -24.76 46.86 -1.16
C PHE A 119 -24.06 45.98 -0.13
N VAL A 120 -23.30 44.99 -0.58
CA VAL A 120 -22.56 44.05 0.28
C VAL A 120 -21.07 44.19 -0.03
N ARG A 121 -20.22 44.24 1.01
CA ARG A 121 -18.77 44.13 0.88
C ARG A 121 -18.25 43.02 1.77
N GLY A 122 -17.59 42.02 1.18
CA GLY A 122 -16.90 40.98 1.93
C GLY A 122 -15.82 41.59 2.84
N THR A 123 -15.66 41.02 4.03
CA THR A 123 -14.62 41.47 5.00
C THR A 123 -13.72 40.33 5.45
N ALA A 124 -14.29 39.15 5.70
CA ALA A 124 -13.53 37.94 5.96
C ALA A 124 -14.45 36.73 5.77
N SER A 125 -13.89 35.57 5.51
CA SER A 125 -14.63 34.31 5.52
C SER A 125 -13.79 33.17 6.10
N THR A 126 -14.46 32.20 6.69
CA THR A 126 -13.88 30.90 7.06
C THR A 126 -14.71 29.84 6.35
N VAL A 127 -14.18 29.25 5.28
CA VAL A 127 -14.84 28.23 4.47
C VAL A 127 -14.48 26.86 5.02
N THR A 128 -15.49 26.07 5.37
CA THR A 128 -15.31 24.70 5.89
C THR A 128 -15.50 23.62 4.82
N SER A 129 -16.22 23.95 3.76
CA SER A 129 -16.28 23.14 2.56
C SER A 129 -16.60 24.02 1.35
N ALA A 130 -15.97 23.72 0.22
CA ALA A 130 -16.23 24.36 -1.07
C ALA A 130 -16.39 23.27 -2.12
N LYS A 131 -17.53 23.27 -2.82
CA LYS A 131 -17.84 22.34 -3.90
C LYS A 131 -18.06 23.12 -5.19
N ILE A 132 -17.39 22.71 -6.25
CA ILE A 132 -17.60 23.21 -7.61
C ILE A 132 -18.07 22.06 -8.47
N GLN A 133 -19.02 22.32 -9.36
CA GLN A 133 -19.57 21.31 -10.25
C GLN A 133 -19.90 21.93 -11.60
N THR A 134 -19.49 21.30 -12.69
CA THR A 134 -19.95 21.68 -14.04
C THR A 134 -21.40 21.25 -14.26
N LEU A 135 -22.16 22.06 -15.00
CA LEU A 135 -23.58 21.87 -15.26
C LEU A 135 -23.87 21.95 -16.76
N LEU A 136 -22.97 21.38 -17.56
CA LEU A 136 -23.04 21.42 -19.01
C LEU A 136 -24.09 20.41 -19.50
N SER A 137 -24.90 20.83 -20.47
CA SER A 137 -25.76 19.91 -21.23
C SER A 137 -24.89 18.93 -22.03
N THR A 138 -25.34 17.68 -22.22
CA THR A 138 -24.66 16.70 -23.07
C THR A 138 -24.52 17.14 -24.53
N SER A 139 -25.29 18.15 -24.94
CA SER A 139 -25.21 18.79 -26.27
C SER A 139 -24.24 19.97 -26.35
N SER A 140 -23.64 20.39 -25.24
CA SER A 140 -22.66 21.49 -25.22
C SER A 140 -21.36 21.06 -25.91
N PRO A 141 -20.72 21.92 -26.72
CA PRO A 141 -19.38 21.61 -27.27
C PRO A 141 -18.32 21.46 -26.18
N ASP A 142 -18.53 22.08 -25.01
CA ASP A 142 -17.60 22.03 -23.88
C ASP A 142 -17.86 20.81 -22.96
N TYR A 143 -18.91 20.02 -23.24
CA TYR A 143 -19.21 18.82 -22.45
C TYR A 143 -18.22 17.71 -22.78
N ASP A 144 -17.45 17.29 -21.78
CA ASP A 144 -16.53 16.16 -21.93
C ASP A 144 -17.32 14.86 -22.11
N GLN A 145 -17.21 14.25 -23.30
CA GLN A 145 -17.97 13.03 -23.60
C GLN A 145 -17.50 11.82 -22.81
N THR A 146 -16.27 11.85 -22.30
CA THR A 146 -15.61 10.78 -21.56
C THR A 146 -15.84 10.89 -20.05
N LEU A 147 -15.63 12.08 -19.47
CA LEU A 147 -15.81 12.33 -18.03
C LEU A 147 -17.26 12.70 -17.69
N GLY A 148 -17.95 13.40 -18.58
CA GLY A 148 -19.22 14.05 -18.29
C GLY A 148 -19.06 15.33 -17.49
N ASN A 149 -20.06 15.69 -16.67
CA ASN A 149 -19.82 16.77 -15.71
C ASN A 149 -18.88 16.29 -14.61
N VAL A 150 -18.05 17.21 -14.13
CA VAL A 150 -17.05 16.97 -13.10
C VAL A 150 -17.39 17.83 -11.89
N GLY A 151 -17.26 17.25 -10.71
CA GLY A 151 -17.39 17.92 -9.43
C GLY A 151 -16.12 17.78 -8.61
N VAL A 152 -15.74 18.84 -7.91
CA VAL A 152 -14.64 18.86 -6.95
C VAL A 152 -15.16 19.44 -5.65
N GLU A 153 -14.85 18.80 -4.52
CA GLU A 153 -15.20 19.25 -3.18
C GLU A 153 -13.97 19.26 -2.29
N LEU A 154 -13.65 20.42 -1.73
CA LEU A 154 -12.68 20.59 -0.64
C LEU A 154 -13.43 20.55 0.69
N ARG A 155 -12.86 19.90 1.70
CA ARG A 155 -13.32 19.93 3.09
C ARG A 155 -12.16 20.25 4.01
N GLY A 156 -12.34 21.20 4.91
CA GLY A 156 -11.28 21.68 5.78
C GLY A 156 -11.68 22.93 6.54
N GLN A 157 -10.73 23.82 6.75
CA GLN A 157 -10.95 25.17 7.26
C GLN A 157 -10.00 26.12 6.53
N LEU A 158 -10.53 26.93 5.61
CA LEU A 158 -9.80 27.93 4.84
C LEU A 158 -10.26 29.32 5.27
N ASN A 159 -9.35 30.17 5.70
CA ASN A 159 -9.66 31.54 6.07
C ASN A 159 -9.28 32.47 4.92
N VAL A 160 -10.18 33.38 4.55
CA VAL A 160 -9.92 34.45 3.58
C VAL A 160 -10.11 35.79 4.27
N ASP A 161 -9.08 36.62 4.27
CA ASP A 161 -9.14 37.97 4.84
C ASP A 161 -9.68 39.02 3.85
N ALA A 162 -9.80 40.27 4.30
CA ALA A 162 -10.30 41.38 3.48
C ALA A 162 -9.41 41.72 2.27
N SER A 163 -8.14 41.34 2.32
CA SER A 163 -7.15 41.54 1.24
C SER A 163 -7.12 40.36 0.27
N GLY A 164 -7.96 39.34 0.49
CA GLY A 164 -7.99 38.12 -0.30
C GLY A 164 -6.91 37.12 0.08
N ASN A 165 -6.14 37.34 1.15
CA ASN A 165 -5.17 36.33 1.59
C ASN A 165 -5.92 35.11 2.10
N LEU A 166 -5.59 33.96 1.53
CA LEU A 166 -6.15 32.67 1.89
C LEU A 166 -5.11 31.87 2.68
N ASP A 167 -5.51 31.29 3.81
CA ASP A 167 -4.67 30.46 4.66
C ASP A 167 -5.52 29.45 5.45
N GLY A 168 -5.10 28.20 5.48
CA GLY A 168 -5.79 27.17 6.25
C GLY A 168 -5.38 25.74 5.96
N THR A 169 -6.22 24.80 6.37
CA THR A 169 -5.96 23.36 6.22
C THR A 169 -7.13 22.67 5.53
N VAL A 170 -6.85 21.90 4.49
CA VAL A 170 -7.78 20.99 3.82
C VAL A 170 -7.52 19.57 4.34
N ALA A 171 -8.57 18.91 4.79
CA ALA A 171 -8.53 17.54 5.30
C ALA A 171 -8.90 16.50 4.22
N ALA A 172 -9.73 16.90 3.26
CA ALA A 172 -10.12 16.03 2.16
C ALA A 172 -10.39 16.80 0.87
N ILE A 173 -10.06 16.18 -0.25
CA ILE A 173 -10.29 16.67 -1.60
C ILE A 173 -10.98 15.53 -2.34
N THR A 174 -12.22 15.75 -2.76
CA THR A 174 -13.04 14.73 -3.44
C THR A 174 -13.36 15.19 -4.86
N LEU A 175 -13.17 14.31 -5.83
CA LEU A 175 -13.53 14.49 -7.22
C LEU A 175 -14.58 13.45 -7.62
N ALA A 176 -15.47 13.82 -8.52
CA ALA A 176 -16.42 12.91 -9.15
C ALA A 176 -16.65 13.34 -10.60
N ALA A 177 -16.92 12.37 -11.47
CA ALA A 177 -17.25 12.60 -12.86
C ALA A 177 -18.41 11.67 -13.28
N ASP A 178 -19.43 12.22 -13.95
CA ASP A 178 -20.68 11.51 -14.25
C ASP A 178 -20.47 10.14 -14.94
N LYS A 179 -19.43 10.02 -15.77
CA LYS A 179 -19.24 8.87 -16.67
C LYS A 179 -18.01 8.01 -16.40
N PHE A 180 -17.02 8.49 -15.65
CA PHE A 180 -15.74 7.78 -15.50
C PHE A 180 -15.34 7.52 -14.04
N ILE A 181 -15.31 8.56 -13.21
CA ILE A 181 -14.91 8.50 -11.79
C ILE A 181 -16.17 8.59 -10.93
N ALA A 182 -16.57 7.50 -10.29
CA ALA A 182 -17.68 7.52 -9.35
C ALA A 182 -17.35 8.39 -8.12
N SER A 183 -16.14 8.21 -7.60
CA SER A 183 -15.52 9.08 -6.60
C SER A 183 -14.01 8.90 -6.60
N ALA A 184 -13.26 9.98 -6.44
CA ALA A 184 -11.84 9.92 -6.10
C ALA A 184 -11.61 10.86 -4.92
N SER A 185 -10.88 10.45 -3.90
CA SER A 185 -10.63 11.26 -2.73
C SER A 185 -9.18 11.16 -2.28
N LEU A 186 -8.64 12.31 -1.87
CA LEU A 186 -7.40 12.42 -1.12
C LEU A 186 -7.76 12.85 0.30
N THR A 187 -7.18 12.21 1.30
CA THR A 187 -7.39 12.52 2.72
C THR A 187 -6.06 12.73 3.40
N GLY A 188 -6.00 13.67 4.33
CA GLY A 188 -4.74 14.04 4.97
C GLY A 188 -4.84 15.34 5.74
N SER A 189 -3.71 16.02 5.85
CA SER A 189 -3.60 17.37 6.38
C SER A 189 -2.81 18.20 5.39
N PHE A 190 -3.51 18.93 4.54
CA PHE A 190 -2.93 19.77 3.50
C PHE A 190 -3.04 21.23 3.93
N HIS A 191 -1.91 21.88 4.19
CA HIS A 191 -1.87 23.32 4.36
C HIS A 191 -2.02 24.00 2.99
N VAL A 192 -2.91 24.99 2.91
CA VAL A 192 -3.19 25.73 1.69
C VAL A 192 -3.06 27.21 1.98
N SER A 193 -2.26 27.92 1.19
CA SER A 193 -2.06 29.36 1.34
C SER A 193 -1.91 30.06 -0.01
N GLY A 194 -2.29 31.33 -0.08
CA GLY A 194 -2.17 32.14 -1.30
C GLY A 194 -2.95 33.44 -1.22
N ASN A 195 -3.19 34.08 -2.37
CA ASN A 195 -4.07 35.25 -2.45
C ASN A 195 -5.13 35.02 -3.54
N ALA A 196 -6.39 34.89 -3.12
CA ALA A 196 -7.51 34.56 -3.98
C ALA A 196 -7.81 35.63 -5.04
N VAL A 197 -7.45 36.90 -4.79
CA VAL A 197 -7.59 37.99 -5.76
C VAL A 197 -6.52 37.86 -6.83
N SER A 198 -5.24 37.75 -6.45
CA SER A 198 -4.14 37.59 -7.41
C SER A 198 -4.31 36.36 -8.29
N ILE A 199 -4.78 35.24 -7.73
CA ILE A 199 -5.08 34.01 -8.49
C ILE A 199 -6.24 34.23 -9.47
N GLY A 200 -7.30 34.93 -9.05
CA GLY A 200 -8.41 35.29 -9.93
C GLY A 200 -8.03 36.16 -11.12
N ASP A 201 -7.06 37.06 -10.90
CA ASP A 201 -6.51 37.92 -11.96
C ASP A 201 -5.51 37.17 -12.87
N GLY A 202 -5.13 35.94 -12.53
CA GLY A 202 -4.14 35.14 -13.24
C GLY A 202 -2.68 35.50 -12.92
N ASP A 203 -2.45 36.25 -11.84
CA ASP A 203 -1.16 36.78 -11.41
C ASP A 203 -0.54 35.99 -10.22
N GLY A 204 -1.13 34.87 -9.81
CA GLY A 204 -0.67 34.08 -8.67
C GLY A 204 -1.10 32.61 -8.69
N HIS A 205 -0.56 31.84 -7.74
CA HIS A 205 -0.83 30.42 -7.52
C HIS A 205 -0.97 30.13 -6.02
N MET A 206 -1.77 29.12 -5.67
CA MET A 206 -1.81 28.55 -4.32
C MET A 206 -0.54 27.76 -4.04
N ALA A 207 -0.10 27.81 -2.80
CA ALA A 207 0.85 26.87 -2.24
C ALA A 207 0.08 25.78 -1.49
N VAL A 208 0.43 24.52 -1.75
CA VAL A 208 -0.11 23.36 -1.04
C VAL A 208 1.04 22.48 -0.53
N ASP A 209 1.05 22.21 0.76
CA ASP A 209 2.02 21.34 1.42
C ASP A 209 1.33 20.50 2.51
N GLY A 210 1.99 19.45 3.01
CA GLY A 210 1.49 18.70 4.17
C GLY A 210 1.69 17.20 4.07
N THR A 211 0.67 16.44 4.48
CA THR A 211 0.76 14.97 4.55
C THR A 211 -0.49 14.31 4.02
N LEU A 212 -0.33 13.40 3.05
CA LEU A 212 -1.34 12.49 2.54
C LEU A 212 -1.42 11.26 3.47
N ALA A 213 -2.63 10.98 3.96
CA ALA A 213 -2.94 9.82 4.80
C ALA A 213 -3.66 8.70 4.04
N GLY A 214 -4.32 9.03 2.93
CA GLY A 214 -4.96 8.05 2.08
C GLY A 214 -5.50 8.61 0.77
N LEU A 215 -5.61 7.73 -0.21
CA LEU A 215 -6.18 7.94 -1.53
C LEU A 215 -7.25 6.87 -1.75
N ASP A 216 -8.42 7.25 -2.26
CA ASP A 216 -9.47 6.30 -2.61
C ASP A 216 -10.13 6.69 -3.91
N ALA A 217 -9.97 5.88 -4.96
CA ALA A 217 -10.55 6.07 -6.27
C ALA A 217 -11.45 4.88 -6.63
N VAL A 218 -12.69 5.18 -7.01
CA VAL A 218 -13.71 4.24 -7.47
C VAL A 218 -14.19 4.69 -8.84
N PHE A 219 -14.13 3.80 -9.81
CA PHE A 219 -14.54 4.04 -11.18
C PHE A 219 -15.95 3.51 -11.45
N GLN A 220 -16.61 4.03 -12.48
CA GLN A 220 -17.99 3.66 -12.81
C GLN A 220 -18.15 2.18 -13.22
N ASP A 221 -17.07 1.51 -13.64
CA ASP A 221 -17.08 0.08 -13.97
C ASP A 221 -16.85 -0.84 -12.76
N GLY A 222 -16.73 -0.27 -11.56
CA GLY A 222 -16.46 -0.98 -10.31
C GLY A 222 -14.98 -1.27 -10.05
N SER A 223 -14.07 -0.84 -10.93
CA SER A 223 -12.64 -0.80 -10.62
C SER A 223 -12.38 0.17 -9.46
N HIS A 224 -11.29 -0.06 -8.72
CA HIS A 224 -10.88 0.82 -7.63
C HIS A 224 -9.38 0.80 -7.39
N ALA A 225 -8.89 1.87 -6.76
CA ALA A 225 -7.55 1.96 -6.18
C ALA A 225 -7.65 2.69 -4.83
N SER A 226 -7.35 1.98 -3.75
CA SER A 226 -7.43 2.49 -2.39
C SER A 226 -6.10 2.30 -1.69
N ILE A 227 -5.59 3.36 -1.07
CA ILE A 227 -4.38 3.40 -0.25
C ILE A 227 -4.75 4.12 1.04
N SER A 228 -4.44 3.53 2.19
CA SER A 228 -4.73 4.13 3.49
C SER A 228 -3.66 3.78 4.50
N GLY A 229 -3.56 4.55 5.58
CA GLY A 229 -2.61 4.27 6.67
C GLY A 229 -1.17 4.64 6.36
N ILE A 230 -0.95 5.47 5.34
CA ILE A 230 0.36 6.02 4.96
C ILE A 230 0.56 7.43 5.55
N ALA A 231 1.77 7.97 5.42
CA ALA A 231 2.10 9.35 5.77
C ALA A 231 3.04 9.95 4.72
N ALA A 232 2.54 10.13 3.49
CA ALA A 232 3.34 10.65 2.39
C ALA A 232 3.39 12.19 2.42
N ALA A 233 4.57 12.77 2.24
CA ALA A 233 4.72 14.21 2.17
C ALA A 233 4.05 14.77 0.90
N VAL A 234 3.40 15.93 1.02
CA VAL A 234 2.82 16.68 -0.10
C VAL A 234 3.55 18.01 -0.24
N GLY A 235 3.88 18.38 -1.47
CA GLY A 235 4.56 19.63 -1.82
C GLY A 235 5.16 19.55 -3.23
N ALA A 236 6.03 20.50 -3.56
CA ALA A 236 6.82 20.43 -4.79
C ALA A 236 7.80 19.23 -4.72
N GLY A 237 7.77 18.35 -5.71
CA GLY A 237 8.55 17.12 -5.82
C GLY A 237 7.79 15.83 -5.43
N ALA A 238 6.53 15.93 -4.99
CA ALA A 238 5.78 14.79 -4.47
C ALA A 238 5.11 13.97 -5.59
N ASP A 239 5.58 12.73 -5.78
CA ASP A 239 4.90 11.71 -6.58
C ASP A 239 3.80 11.05 -5.73
N LEU A 240 2.55 11.46 -5.97
CA LEU A 240 1.36 10.90 -5.29
C LEU A 240 0.75 9.73 -6.08
N GLY A 241 1.52 9.19 -7.01
CA GLY A 241 1.12 8.23 -8.01
C GLY A 241 1.61 6.81 -7.77
N ALA A 242 2.22 6.21 -8.80
CA ALA A 242 2.94 4.95 -8.66
C ALA A 242 4.05 5.04 -7.60
N GLY A 243 4.62 6.23 -7.38
CA GLY A 243 5.61 6.49 -6.32
C GLY A 243 5.18 6.00 -4.94
N LEU A 244 3.89 6.10 -4.61
CA LEU A 244 3.34 5.65 -3.32
C LEU A 244 3.46 4.14 -3.12
N LEU A 245 3.49 3.35 -4.20
CA LEU A 245 3.66 1.89 -4.14
C LEU A 245 5.11 1.44 -4.24
N THR A 246 6.00 2.33 -4.70
CA THR A 246 7.43 2.02 -4.88
C THR A 246 8.31 2.61 -3.78
N ASP A 247 7.75 3.40 -2.86
CA ASP A 247 8.48 3.96 -1.73
C ASP A 247 8.35 3.06 -0.48
N PRO A 248 9.35 2.22 -0.19
CA PRO A 248 9.31 1.34 0.97
C PRO A 248 9.27 2.10 2.31
N ALA A 249 9.63 3.39 2.35
CA ALA A 249 9.57 4.19 3.57
C ALA A 249 8.13 4.51 4.00
N LEU A 250 7.18 4.47 3.06
CA LEU A 250 5.75 4.66 3.36
C LEU A 250 5.10 3.41 3.93
N LEU A 251 5.74 2.25 3.76
CA LEU A 251 5.21 0.93 4.07
C LEU A 251 6.10 0.20 5.10
N GLY A 252 6.63 0.94 6.08
CA GLY A 252 7.59 0.42 7.06
C GLY A 252 6.99 -0.38 8.23
N GLY A 253 5.73 -0.82 8.16
CA GLY A 253 5.12 -1.67 9.18
C GLY A 253 4.51 -2.92 8.56
N ASN A 254 3.95 -3.81 9.38
CA ASN A 254 3.23 -4.97 8.84
C ASN A 254 1.99 -4.50 8.08
N ASP A 255 2.02 -4.58 6.76
CA ASP A 255 1.05 -3.97 5.87
C ASP A 255 0.28 -5.03 5.07
N THR A 256 -0.85 -4.62 4.48
CA THR A 256 -1.68 -5.50 3.63
C THR A 256 -1.84 -4.87 2.27
N ILE A 257 -1.45 -5.61 1.24
CA ILE A 257 -1.42 -5.12 -0.15
C ILE A 257 -2.11 -6.13 -1.05
N ARG A 258 -3.13 -5.70 -1.77
CA ARG A 258 -3.80 -6.48 -2.81
C ARG A 258 -3.82 -5.69 -4.11
N VAL A 259 -3.27 -6.28 -5.17
CA VAL A 259 -3.20 -5.66 -6.49
C VAL A 259 -3.63 -6.67 -7.55
N GLU A 260 -4.78 -6.44 -8.15
CA GLU A 260 -5.33 -7.19 -9.29
C GLU A 260 -5.42 -6.29 -10.52
N LEU A 261 -4.52 -6.50 -11.46
CA LEU A 261 -4.43 -5.70 -12.68
C LEU A 261 -4.94 -6.48 -13.90
N PRO A 262 -5.34 -5.79 -14.98
CA PRO A 262 -5.68 -6.47 -16.21
C PRO A 262 -4.40 -7.03 -16.87
N ALA A 263 -4.58 -7.79 -17.94
CA ALA A 263 -3.49 -8.49 -18.57
C ALA A 263 -2.50 -7.55 -19.30
N SER A 264 -2.95 -6.42 -19.86
CA SER A 264 -2.06 -5.49 -20.55
C SER A 264 -1.86 -4.23 -19.71
N LEU A 265 -0.61 -3.96 -19.35
CA LEU A 265 -0.18 -2.69 -18.75
C LEU A 265 0.57 -1.83 -19.78
N GLN A 266 0.56 -0.52 -19.57
CA GLN A 266 1.32 0.43 -20.40
C GLN A 266 2.80 0.51 -19.98
N GLY A 267 3.11 0.11 -18.75
CA GLY A 267 4.45 0.03 -18.17
C GLY A 267 4.52 -1.03 -17.07
N SER A 268 5.71 -1.24 -16.53
CA SER A 268 5.89 -2.11 -15.36
C SER A 268 5.57 -1.35 -14.07
N LEU A 269 4.90 -2.04 -13.15
CA LEU A 269 4.64 -1.59 -11.79
C LEU A 269 5.39 -2.53 -10.83
N THR A 270 6.15 -1.95 -9.91
CA THR A 270 6.73 -2.67 -8.78
C THR A 270 6.01 -2.23 -7.51
N ILE A 271 5.65 -3.19 -6.67
CA ILE A 271 5.20 -2.95 -5.30
C ILE A 271 6.42 -3.14 -4.40
N ALA A 272 6.82 -2.12 -3.65
CA ALA A 272 7.87 -2.21 -2.64
C ALA A 272 7.21 -2.19 -1.26
N SER A 273 6.97 -3.35 -0.63
CA SER A 273 6.18 -3.41 0.60
C SER A 273 6.92 -2.93 1.84
N GLY A 274 8.25 -2.78 1.79
CA GLY A 274 8.99 -2.04 2.79
C GLY A 274 9.54 -2.90 3.92
N ALA A 275 9.23 -2.56 5.16
CA ALA A 275 9.75 -3.29 6.31
C ALA A 275 8.58 -3.72 7.20
N GLY A 276 8.69 -4.87 7.85
CA GLY A 276 7.57 -5.47 8.55
C GLY A 276 7.22 -6.81 7.94
N ASN A 277 6.33 -7.56 8.59
CA ASN A 277 5.84 -8.82 8.05
C ASN A 277 4.57 -8.53 7.25
N ASP A 278 4.71 -8.40 5.94
CA ASP A 278 3.69 -7.95 5.01
C ASP A 278 2.88 -9.10 4.42
N ALA A 279 1.63 -8.80 4.08
CA ALA A 279 0.76 -9.68 3.33
C ALA A 279 0.47 -9.07 1.96
N VAL A 280 1.16 -9.55 0.93
CA VAL A 280 1.05 -9.08 -0.45
C VAL A 280 0.27 -10.09 -1.28
N ALA A 281 -0.69 -9.65 -2.09
CA ALA A 281 -1.43 -10.48 -3.02
C ALA A 281 -1.46 -9.84 -4.40
N VAL A 282 -0.89 -10.50 -5.41
CA VAL A 282 -0.76 -9.96 -6.76
C VAL A 282 -1.43 -10.84 -7.81
N GLY A 283 -2.05 -10.20 -8.81
CA GLY A 283 -2.64 -10.88 -9.95
C GLY A 283 -2.65 -10.03 -11.22
N GLY A 284 -2.46 -10.67 -12.37
CA GLY A 284 -2.55 -10.04 -13.68
C GLY A 284 -1.21 -9.54 -14.20
N GLY A 285 -1.19 -8.38 -14.87
CA GLY A 285 0.03 -7.68 -15.29
C GLY A 285 0.90 -8.34 -16.37
N ARG A 286 0.70 -9.62 -16.72
CA ARG A 286 1.48 -10.37 -17.75
C ARG A 286 3.01 -10.19 -17.66
N GLY A 287 3.57 -10.22 -16.45
CA GLY A 287 5.03 -10.04 -16.25
C GLY A 287 5.46 -8.60 -16.03
N GLN A 288 4.51 -7.67 -15.89
CA GLN A 288 4.77 -6.25 -15.64
C GLN A 288 4.29 -5.81 -14.25
N LEU A 289 3.82 -6.72 -13.41
CA LEU A 289 3.52 -6.48 -12.00
C LEU A 289 4.54 -7.26 -11.18
N ASN A 290 5.40 -6.55 -10.46
CA ASN A 290 6.50 -7.14 -9.69
C ASN A 290 6.36 -6.78 -8.20
N VAL A 291 7.01 -7.55 -7.35
CA VAL A 291 7.01 -7.38 -5.89
C VAL A 291 8.44 -7.35 -5.39
N ASP A 292 8.76 -6.37 -4.58
CA ASP A 292 9.89 -6.30 -3.66
C ASP A 292 9.30 -6.26 -2.24
N ALA A 293 9.41 -7.38 -1.51
CA ALA A 293 8.82 -7.51 -0.19
C ALA A 293 9.67 -6.85 0.92
N GLY A 294 10.92 -6.51 0.61
CA GLY A 294 11.77 -5.75 1.52
C GLY A 294 12.26 -6.55 2.73
N ALA A 295 11.96 -6.13 3.96
CA ALA A 295 12.54 -6.74 5.16
C ALA A 295 11.47 -7.20 6.14
N GLY A 296 11.53 -8.47 6.55
CA GLY A 296 10.55 -9.09 7.43
C GLY A 296 10.30 -10.51 7.00
N ASN A 297 9.28 -11.14 7.58
CA ASN A 297 8.84 -12.46 7.14
C ASN A 297 7.55 -12.28 6.35
N ASP A 298 7.68 -12.14 5.04
CA ASP A 298 6.59 -11.71 4.17
C ASP A 298 5.81 -12.89 3.59
N ILE A 299 4.53 -12.65 3.33
CA ILE A 299 3.64 -13.60 2.68
C ILE A 299 3.17 -13.00 1.36
N ILE A 300 3.65 -13.56 0.26
CA ILE A 300 3.32 -13.12 -1.10
C ILE A 300 2.40 -14.18 -1.73
N THR A 301 1.14 -13.82 -2.00
CA THR A 301 0.16 -14.69 -2.64
C THR A 301 0.04 -14.38 -4.13
N VAL A 302 0.38 -15.35 -4.97
CA VAL A 302 0.22 -15.22 -6.42
C VAL A 302 -1.16 -15.71 -6.84
N LEU A 303 -1.99 -14.79 -7.33
CA LEU A 303 -3.37 -15.06 -7.75
C LEU A 303 -3.44 -15.52 -9.22
N SER A 304 -2.78 -14.81 -10.13
CA SER A 304 -2.74 -15.12 -11.56
C SER A 304 -1.69 -14.29 -12.29
N GLY A 305 -1.28 -14.69 -13.49
CA GLY A 305 -0.27 -13.95 -14.25
C GLY A 305 1.15 -14.41 -13.96
N SER A 306 2.09 -13.56 -14.34
CA SER A 306 3.53 -13.76 -14.22
C SER A 306 4.11 -12.57 -13.49
N HIS A 307 4.99 -12.80 -12.52
CA HIS A 307 5.58 -11.75 -11.70
C HIS A 307 7.07 -12.03 -11.45
N ASP A 308 7.83 -10.97 -11.25
CA ASP A 308 9.13 -11.04 -10.58
C ASP A 308 8.90 -10.72 -9.10
N VAL A 309 9.27 -11.64 -8.22
CA VAL A 309 9.07 -11.53 -6.77
C VAL A 309 10.41 -11.65 -6.08
N ASP A 310 10.83 -10.56 -5.46
CA ASP A 310 11.92 -10.54 -4.49
C ASP A 310 11.32 -10.58 -3.08
N GLY A 311 11.60 -11.65 -2.32
CA GLY A 311 11.20 -11.76 -0.91
C GLY A 311 12.03 -10.88 0.02
N GLY A 312 13.24 -10.49 -0.40
CA GLY A 312 14.10 -9.62 0.37
C GLY A 312 14.76 -10.31 1.58
N ALA A 313 14.63 -9.72 2.76
CA ALA A 313 15.35 -10.13 3.96
C ALA A 313 14.43 -10.67 5.04
N GLY A 314 14.52 -11.97 5.29
CA GLY A 314 13.89 -12.62 6.44
C GLY A 314 13.51 -14.05 6.08
N LEU A 315 12.31 -14.46 6.45
CA LEU A 315 11.76 -15.76 6.07
C LEU A 315 10.51 -15.56 5.23
N ASP A 316 10.69 -15.58 3.92
CA ASP A 316 9.66 -15.15 2.98
C ASP A 316 8.93 -16.33 2.36
N THR A 317 7.61 -16.19 2.23
CA THR A 317 6.71 -17.26 1.78
C THR A 317 5.92 -16.84 0.56
N LEU A 318 6.21 -17.49 -0.57
CA LEU A 318 5.40 -17.41 -1.78
C LEU A 318 4.28 -18.44 -1.75
N VAL A 319 3.03 -18.02 -1.95
CA VAL A 319 1.82 -18.83 -1.78
C VAL A 319 1.09 -19.00 -3.09
N TYR A 320 0.79 -20.27 -3.41
CA TYR A 320 -0.03 -20.68 -4.53
C TYR A 320 -1.28 -21.42 -4.06
N SER A 321 -2.40 -21.21 -4.77
CA SER A 321 -3.69 -21.80 -4.42
C SER A 321 -3.87 -23.25 -4.90
N GLY A 322 -3.07 -23.71 -5.87
CA GLY A 322 -3.09 -25.07 -6.38
C GLY A 322 -2.21 -26.04 -5.59
N GLY A 323 -2.38 -27.34 -5.85
CA GLY A 323 -1.51 -28.40 -5.31
C GLY A 323 -0.16 -28.44 -6.02
N ARG A 324 0.89 -28.94 -5.35
CA ARG A 324 2.28 -28.96 -5.80
C ARG A 324 2.49 -29.57 -7.19
N GLN A 325 1.70 -30.59 -7.56
CA GLN A 325 1.80 -31.24 -8.87
C GLN A 325 1.34 -30.37 -10.05
N GLN A 326 0.63 -29.26 -9.78
CA GLN A 326 0.19 -28.30 -10.79
C GLN A 326 1.29 -27.30 -11.17
N TYR A 327 2.43 -27.33 -10.47
CA TYR A 327 3.52 -26.39 -10.64
C TYR A 327 4.84 -27.10 -10.96
N THR A 328 5.56 -26.56 -11.93
CA THR A 328 6.98 -26.85 -12.12
C THR A 328 7.79 -25.84 -11.32
N VAL A 329 8.77 -26.30 -10.56
CA VAL A 329 9.71 -25.43 -9.83
C VAL A 329 11.11 -25.75 -10.34
N ALA A 330 11.76 -24.78 -10.95
CA ALA A 330 13.07 -24.93 -11.56
C ALA A 330 14.06 -23.89 -11.04
N SER A 331 15.31 -24.27 -10.83
CA SER A 331 16.38 -23.32 -10.47
C SER A 331 16.78 -22.46 -11.66
N SER A 332 17.14 -21.21 -11.40
CA SER A 332 17.73 -20.26 -12.36
C SER A 332 18.88 -19.48 -11.71
N ASP A 333 19.64 -18.74 -12.51
CA ASP A 333 20.72 -17.88 -12.01
C ASP A 333 20.21 -16.73 -11.12
N GLN A 334 18.91 -16.41 -11.22
CA GLN A 334 18.26 -15.32 -10.48
C GLN A 334 17.38 -15.81 -9.33
N GLY A 335 17.23 -17.12 -9.14
CA GLY A 335 16.39 -17.67 -8.07
C GLY A 335 15.67 -18.96 -8.49
N ARG A 336 14.35 -18.97 -8.39
CA ARG A 336 13.47 -20.09 -8.76
C ARG A 336 12.42 -19.61 -9.74
N VAL A 337 12.19 -20.39 -10.80
CA VAL A 337 11.08 -20.18 -11.72
C VAL A 337 9.98 -21.16 -11.36
N ILE A 338 8.80 -20.64 -11.00
CA ILE A 338 7.62 -21.42 -10.67
C ILE A 338 6.60 -21.23 -11.80
N THR A 339 6.29 -22.30 -12.51
CA THR A 339 5.37 -22.27 -13.66
C THR A 339 4.13 -23.10 -13.38
N GLY A 340 2.96 -22.48 -13.47
CA GLY A 340 1.65 -23.12 -13.39
C GLY A 340 0.74 -22.76 -14.57
N SER A 341 -0.54 -23.11 -14.51
CA SER A 341 -1.50 -22.78 -15.58
C SER A 341 -1.83 -21.30 -15.68
N SER A 342 -1.60 -20.54 -14.60
CA SER A 342 -1.89 -19.10 -14.51
C SER A 342 -0.76 -18.21 -15.03
N GLY A 343 0.43 -18.76 -15.25
CA GLY A 343 1.62 -18.03 -15.66
C GLY A 343 2.91 -18.63 -15.07
N SER A 344 3.98 -17.88 -15.17
CA SER A 344 5.31 -18.23 -14.68
C SER A 344 5.90 -17.08 -13.88
N ASP A 345 6.28 -17.35 -12.63
CA ASP A 345 6.87 -16.36 -11.72
C ASP A 345 8.36 -16.64 -11.52
N LEU A 346 9.14 -15.58 -11.36
CA LEU A 346 10.51 -15.63 -10.85
C LEU A 346 10.46 -15.26 -9.36
N ALA A 347 11.07 -16.09 -8.52
CA ALA A 347 11.17 -15.87 -7.08
C ALA A 347 12.65 -15.82 -6.68
N SER A 348 13.10 -14.68 -6.17
CA SER A 348 14.42 -14.46 -5.56
C SER A 348 14.26 -14.18 -4.07
N ASN A 349 15.25 -14.58 -3.26
CA ASN A 349 15.25 -14.39 -1.81
C ASN A 349 13.93 -14.84 -1.14
N VAL A 350 13.44 -16.01 -1.56
CA VAL A 350 12.24 -16.63 -0.99
C VAL A 350 12.63 -17.99 -0.43
N GLU A 351 12.47 -18.17 0.88
CA GLU A 351 12.86 -19.38 1.59
C GLU A 351 11.77 -20.45 1.53
N ARG A 352 10.51 -20.07 1.31
CA ARG A 352 9.35 -20.96 1.41
C ARG A 352 8.43 -20.81 0.19
N VAL A 353 8.01 -21.93 -0.39
CA VAL A 353 6.90 -21.95 -1.35
C VAL A 353 5.80 -22.84 -0.84
N LYS A 354 4.62 -22.27 -0.64
CA LYS A 354 3.43 -22.93 -0.11
C LYS A 354 2.46 -23.26 -1.25
N PHE A 355 2.02 -24.51 -1.27
CA PHE A 355 0.95 -25.03 -2.12
C PHE A 355 -0.26 -25.44 -1.26
N ALA A 356 -1.37 -25.80 -1.90
CA ALA A 356 -2.57 -26.28 -1.20
C ALA A 356 -2.35 -27.58 -0.42
N ASP A 357 -1.37 -28.40 -0.81
CA ASP A 357 -1.14 -29.76 -0.30
C ASP A 357 0.25 -29.97 0.33
N GLY A 358 1.08 -28.92 0.44
CA GLY A 358 2.42 -29.03 1.02
C GLY A 358 3.28 -27.80 0.80
N MET A 359 4.54 -27.89 1.24
CA MET A 359 5.52 -26.81 1.14
C MET A 359 6.85 -27.29 0.56
N LEU A 360 7.58 -26.36 -0.05
CA LEU A 360 9.00 -26.48 -0.33
C LEU A 360 9.77 -25.43 0.49
N ALA A 361 10.91 -25.84 1.05
CA ALA A 361 11.89 -24.93 1.67
C ALA A 361 13.19 -24.86 0.85
N PHE A 362 13.79 -23.68 0.77
CA PHE A 362 14.99 -23.38 -0.01
C PHE A 362 16.17 -22.81 0.80
N ASP A 363 16.00 -22.59 2.10
CA ASP A 363 17.06 -22.25 3.06
C ASP A 363 17.94 -23.47 3.38
N LEU A 364 18.70 -23.94 2.39
CA LEU A 364 19.54 -25.15 2.50
C LEU A 364 20.62 -25.03 3.58
N ASP A 365 21.06 -23.81 3.89
CA ASP A 365 21.99 -23.54 4.99
C ASP A 365 21.28 -23.12 6.30
N GLY A 366 20.00 -22.78 6.20
CA GLY A 366 19.14 -22.35 7.31
C GLY A 366 18.42 -23.50 8.01
N GLY A 367 17.30 -23.17 8.65
CA GLY A 367 16.55 -24.08 9.52
C GLY A 367 16.12 -25.36 8.81
N ALA A 368 15.62 -25.28 7.57
CA ALA A 368 15.17 -26.47 6.86
C ALA A 368 16.30 -27.42 6.48
N GLY A 369 17.40 -26.90 5.95
CA GLY A 369 18.56 -27.71 5.65
C GLY A 369 19.18 -28.34 6.90
N GLN A 370 19.27 -27.58 8.00
CA GLN A 370 19.77 -28.07 9.27
C GLN A 370 18.90 -29.18 9.86
N ALA A 371 17.56 -29.01 9.84
CA ALA A 371 16.63 -30.04 10.30
C ALA A 371 16.77 -31.33 9.49
N TYR A 372 16.84 -31.23 8.15
CA TYR A 372 17.01 -32.40 7.28
C TYR A 372 18.33 -33.13 7.55
N ARG A 373 19.44 -32.39 7.62
CA ARG A 373 20.77 -32.95 7.92
C ARG A 373 20.83 -33.61 9.29
N LEU A 374 20.12 -33.06 10.27
CA LEU A 374 20.06 -33.62 11.61
C LEU A 374 19.30 -34.96 11.62
N TYR A 375 18.22 -35.10 10.85
CA TYR A 375 17.56 -36.39 10.65
C TYR A 375 18.50 -37.42 10.03
N GLN A 376 19.21 -37.05 8.96
CA GLN A 376 20.17 -37.94 8.32
C GLN A 376 21.27 -38.35 9.31
N ALA A 377 21.82 -37.41 10.08
CA ALA A 377 22.88 -37.69 11.03
C ALA A 377 22.42 -38.51 12.24
N ALA A 378 21.25 -38.22 12.79
CA ALA A 378 20.75 -38.85 14.00
C ALA A 378 20.11 -40.20 13.76
N PHE A 379 19.53 -40.44 12.58
CA PHE A 379 18.71 -41.62 12.32
C PHE A 379 19.09 -42.40 11.06
N ASP A 380 20.06 -41.91 10.29
CA ASP A 380 20.51 -42.53 9.03
C ASP A 380 19.35 -42.79 8.04
N ARG A 381 18.44 -41.81 7.93
CA ARG A 381 17.29 -41.86 7.04
C ARG A 381 16.80 -40.48 6.66
N ALA A 382 16.08 -40.43 5.53
CA ALA A 382 15.26 -39.27 5.20
C ALA A 382 14.16 -39.06 6.26
N PRO A 383 13.85 -37.80 6.62
CA PRO A 383 12.73 -37.48 7.48
C PRO A 383 11.39 -37.76 6.79
N ASP A 384 10.35 -38.00 7.58
CA ASP A 384 8.98 -37.91 7.10
C ASP A 384 8.54 -36.44 7.00
N ALA A 385 7.61 -36.14 6.09
CA ALA A 385 7.24 -34.76 5.75
C ALA A 385 6.63 -33.98 6.93
N ALA A 386 5.87 -34.64 7.81
CA ALA A 386 5.22 -34.00 8.95
C ALA A 386 6.20 -33.74 10.10
N GLY A 387 7.03 -34.73 10.44
CA GLY A 387 8.10 -34.58 11.42
C GLY A 387 9.10 -33.50 11.00
N LEU A 388 9.49 -33.49 9.72
CA LEU A 388 10.33 -32.42 9.19
C LEU A 388 9.67 -31.05 9.33
N GLY A 389 8.40 -30.93 8.93
CA GLY A 389 7.67 -29.67 9.04
C GLY A 389 7.54 -29.15 10.46
N TYR A 390 7.37 -30.02 11.45
CA TYR A 390 7.38 -29.64 12.86
C TYR A 390 8.72 -29.01 13.28
N TRP A 391 9.85 -29.61 12.88
CA TRP A 391 11.16 -29.06 13.24
C TRP A 391 11.54 -27.82 12.46
N ILE A 392 11.13 -27.72 11.19
CA ILE A 392 11.27 -26.49 10.41
C ILE A 392 10.52 -25.34 11.09
N ASP A 393 9.23 -25.54 11.42
CA ASP A 393 8.42 -24.52 12.12
C ASP A 393 9.02 -24.12 13.48
N ALA A 394 9.59 -25.08 14.22
CA ALA A 394 10.29 -24.80 15.47
C ALA A 394 11.55 -23.92 15.23
N MET A 395 12.35 -24.24 14.23
CA MET A 395 13.58 -23.50 13.91
C MET A 395 13.29 -22.12 13.29
N ASP A 396 12.22 -21.99 12.52
CA ASP A 396 11.72 -20.71 12.00
C ASP A 396 11.33 -19.79 13.17
N ARG A 397 10.80 -20.35 14.28
CA ARG A 397 10.57 -19.68 15.57
C ARG A 397 11.81 -19.59 16.47
N GLN A 398 13.01 -19.71 15.89
CA GLN A 398 14.30 -19.52 16.54
C GLN A 398 14.67 -20.60 17.58
N VAL A 399 14.10 -21.80 17.52
CA VAL A 399 14.64 -22.95 18.27
C VAL A 399 15.99 -23.33 17.67
N SER A 400 17.02 -23.45 18.51
CA SER A 400 18.38 -23.72 18.04
C SER A 400 18.55 -25.16 17.55
N LEU A 401 19.45 -25.37 16.59
CA LEU A 401 19.82 -26.72 16.12
C LEU A 401 20.25 -27.64 17.29
N ARG A 402 20.94 -27.08 18.30
CA ARG A 402 21.35 -27.81 19.50
C ARG A 402 20.14 -28.34 20.28
N ASP A 403 19.11 -27.52 20.46
CA ASP A 403 17.91 -27.91 21.21
C ASP A 403 17.08 -28.95 20.44
N VAL A 404 17.03 -28.84 19.12
CA VAL A 404 16.47 -29.89 18.26
C VAL A 404 17.27 -31.19 18.39
N ALA A 405 18.60 -31.13 18.32
CA ALA A 405 19.48 -32.29 18.50
C ALA A 405 19.30 -32.94 19.89
N GLN A 406 19.15 -32.13 20.94
CA GLN A 406 18.85 -32.62 22.29
C GLN A 406 17.50 -33.33 22.34
N SER A 407 16.50 -32.82 21.64
CA SER A 407 15.18 -33.46 21.53
C SER A 407 15.25 -34.80 20.80
N PHE A 408 16.08 -34.90 19.74
CA PHE A 408 16.32 -36.15 19.04
C PHE A 408 17.00 -37.16 19.95
N ILE A 409 18.03 -36.76 20.71
CA ILE A 409 18.72 -37.62 21.68
C ILE A 409 17.76 -38.17 22.74
N ASN A 410 16.78 -37.38 23.15
CA ASN A 410 15.77 -37.78 24.14
C ASN A 410 14.66 -38.65 23.55
N SER A 411 14.64 -38.87 22.23
CA SER A 411 13.61 -39.67 21.57
C SER A 411 13.82 -41.18 21.77
N GLY A 412 12.73 -41.93 21.71
CA GLY A 412 12.79 -43.39 21.75
C GLY A 412 13.53 -43.99 20.55
N GLU A 413 13.45 -43.36 19.37
CA GLU A 413 14.15 -43.78 18.15
C GLU A 413 15.67 -43.70 18.34
N PHE A 414 16.16 -42.59 18.92
CA PHE A 414 17.58 -42.43 19.18
C PHE A 414 18.10 -43.45 20.21
N ALA A 415 17.33 -43.72 21.27
CA ALA A 415 17.68 -44.74 22.25
C ALA A 415 17.77 -46.15 21.64
N GLN A 416 17.00 -46.44 20.59
CA GLN A 416 17.09 -47.72 19.86
C GLN A 416 18.37 -47.80 19.03
N LEU A 417 18.75 -46.73 18.34
CA LEU A 417 19.92 -46.71 17.45
C LEU A 417 21.25 -46.53 18.20
N TYR A 418 21.29 -45.75 19.27
CA TYR A 418 22.51 -45.43 20.01
C TYR A 418 22.60 -46.13 21.37
N GLY A 419 21.52 -46.76 21.82
CA GLY A 419 21.38 -47.31 23.17
C GLY A 419 20.75 -46.30 24.14
N ALA A 420 20.12 -46.80 25.21
CA ALA A 420 19.42 -45.92 26.17
C ALA A 420 20.35 -44.94 26.90
N ASN A 421 21.61 -45.33 27.12
CA ASN A 421 22.65 -44.51 27.76
C ASN A 421 24.05 -44.93 27.29
N PRO A 422 24.45 -44.64 26.04
CA PRO A 422 25.78 -45.00 25.56
C PRO A 422 26.84 -44.23 26.34
N THR A 423 27.99 -44.87 26.57
CA THR A 423 29.21 -44.19 27.05
C THR A 423 29.67 -43.19 25.99
N THR A 424 30.55 -42.26 26.37
CA THR A 424 31.15 -41.28 25.46
C THR A 424 31.77 -41.97 24.24
N GLU A 425 32.58 -42.99 24.48
CA GLU A 425 33.28 -43.79 23.49
C GLU A 425 32.30 -44.46 22.51
N ALA A 426 31.31 -45.16 23.06
CA ALA A 426 30.30 -45.86 22.25
C ALA A 426 29.46 -44.88 21.43
N PHE A 427 29.16 -43.69 21.97
CA PHE A 427 28.42 -42.65 21.28
C PHE A 427 29.21 -42.09 20.08
N VAL A 428 30.48 -41.70 20.30
CA VAL A 428 31.36 -41.17 19.24
C VAL A 428 31.55 -42.21 18.13
N SER A 429 31.86 -43.46 18.48
CA SER A 429 32.01 -44.52 17.46
C SER A 429 30.74 -44.73 16.62
N ARG A 430 29.55 -44.65 17.24
CA ARG A 430 28.28 -44.77 16.52
C ARG A 430 27.99 -43.58 15.61
N LEU A 431 28.34 -42.35 16.00
CA LEU A 431 28.20 -41.19 15.13
C LEU A 431 29.04 -41.33 13.85
N TYR A 432 30.29 -41.76 13.95
CA TYR A 432 31.11 -42.02 12.76
C TYR A 432 30.50 -43.09 11.85
N SER A 433 29.96 -44.16 12.43
CA SER A 433 29.33 -45.23 11.65
C SER A 433 28.03 -44.78 10.98
N ASN A 434 27.17 -44.03 11.68
CA ASN A 434 25.84 -43.71 11.21
C ASN A 434 25.80 -42.43 10.34
N VAL A 435 26.65 -41.45 10.64
CA VAL A 435 26.69 -40.15 9.93
C VAL A 435 27.69 -40.19 8.78
N LEU A 436 28.87 -40.78 9.01
CA LEU A 436 29.99 -40.72 8.06
C LEU A 436 30.21 -42.05 7.33
N HIS A 437 29.45 -43.09 7.68
CA HIS A 437 29.55 -44.43 7.09
C HIS A 437 30.98 -45.00 7.08
N ARG A 438 31.78 -44.65 8.09
CA ARG A 438 33.17 -45.09 8.23
C ARG A 438 33.57 -45.27 9.69
N ALA A 439 34.65 -46.01 9.91
CA ALA A 439 35.30 -46.01 11.21
C ALA A 439 35.96 -44.64 11.48
N PRO A 440 35.98 -44.17 12.72
CA PRO A 440 36.76 -42.99 13.06
C PRO A 440 38.25 -43.25 12.86
N ASP A 441 38.96 -42.25 12.37
CA ASP A 441 40.39 -42.18 12.56
C ASP A 441 40.71 -41.86 14.03
N GLN A 442 41.87 -42.30 14.50
CA GLN A 442 42.23 -42.18 15.92
C GLN A 442 42.23 -40.72 16.40
N ALA A 443 42.74 -39.79 15.59
CA ALA A 443 42.83 -38.39 15.97
C ALA A 443 41.45 -37.73 16.09
N GLY A 444 40.55 -37.98 15.14
CA GLY A 444 39.18 -37.49 15.20
C GLY A 444 38.38 -38.11 16.36
N TYR A 445 38.55 -39.41 16.61
CA TYR A 445 37.94 -40.08 17.76
C TYR A 445 38.38 -39.44 19.08
N ASP A 446 39.70 -39.31 19.29
CA ASP A 446 40.27 -38.75 20.51
C ASP A 446 39.80 -37.32 20.73
N TYR A 447 39.76 -36.50 19.67
CA TYR A 447 39.25 -35.13 19.72
C TYR A 447 37.83 -35.06 20.28
N TRP A 448 36.90 -35.86 19.76
CA TRP A 448 35.50 -35.82 20.21
C TRP A 448 35.31 -36.39 21.61
N VAL A 449 36.03 -37.45 21.97
CA VAL A 449 36.01 -38.02 23.32
C VAL A 449 36.53 -37.01 24.33
N ASP A 450 37.66 -36.34 24.04
CA ASP A 450 38.24 -35.30 24.88
C ASP A 450 37.31 -34.09 25.00
N ALA A 451 36.67 -33.66 23.90
CA ALA A 451 35.69 -32.57 23.92
C ALA A 451 34.51 -32.89 24.86
N MET A 452 34.00 -34.12 24.83
CA MET A 452 32.92 -34.55 25.72
C MET A 452 33.36 -34.70 27.18
N HIS A 453 34.58 -35.20 27.43
CA HIS A 453 35.16 -35.19 28.78
C HIS A 453 35.42 -33.77 29.30
N GLY A 454 35.70 -32.83 28.41
CA GLY A 454 35.80 -31.39 28.68
C GLY A 454 34.46 -30.68 28.89
N GLY A 455 33.32 -31.36 28.75
CA GLY A 455 32.00 -30.83 29.07
C GLY A 455 31.08 -30.60 27.86
N ALA A 456 31.50 -30.91 26.62
CA ALA A 456 30.60 -30.87 25.47
C ALA A 456 29.46 -31.89 25.63
N SER A 457 28.22 -31.48 25.36
CA SER A 457 27.08 -32.38 25.45
C SER A 457 26.97 -33.28 24.22
N LYS A 458 26.23 -34.40 24.33
CA LYS A 458 25.89 -35.24 23.17
C LYS A 458 25.17 -34.45 22.08
N ALA A 459 24.34 -33.46 22.45
CA ALA A 459 23.64 -32.60 21.52
C ALA A 459 24.59 -31.70 20.73
N ASP A 460 25.61 -31.14 21.39
CA ASP A 460 26.65 -30.32 20.73
C ASP A 460 27.43 -31.13 19.69
N VAL A 461 27.82 -32.35 20.06
CA VAL A 461 28.55 -33.25 19.16
C VAL A 461 27.66 -33.71 18.01
N LEU A 462 26.41 -34.11 18.25
CA LEU A 462 25.48 -34.49 17.18
C LEU A 462 25.22 -33.34 16.20
N ALA A 463 24.97 -32.12 16.70
CA ALA A 463 24.80 -30.94 15.86
C ALA A 463 26.06 -30.65 15.02
N SER A 464 27.26 -30.83 15.60
CA SER A 464 28.53 -30.64 14.90
C SER A 464 28.74 -31.68 13.79
N PHE A 465 28.38 -32.95 14.02
CA PHE A 465 28.42 -33.99 12.99
C PHE A 465 27.40 -33.73 11.87
N SER A 466 26.18 -33.29 12.23
CA SER A 466 25.14 -32.91 11.26
C SER A 466 25.62 -31.82 10.30
N GLU A 467 26.29 -30.79 10.81
CA GLU A 467 26.76 -29.65 10.02
C GLU A 467 28.18 -29.83 9.46
N GLY A 468 28.81 -30.97 9.70
CA GLY A 468 30.11 -31.31 9.16
C GLY A 468 30.09 -31.34 7.62
N GLY A 469 31.20 -30.95 7.00
CA GLY A 469 31.32 -30.89 5.53
C GLY A 469 31.02 -32.21 4.82
N GLU A 470 31.33 -33.34 5.45
CA GLU A 470 31.05 -34.68 4.93
C GLU A 470 29.54 -34.97 4.88
N ASN A 471 28.78 -34.72 5.95
CA ASN A 471 27.32 -34.91 5.96
C ASN A 471 26.60 -33.90 5.03
N ARG A 472 27.06 -32.64 5.02
CA ARG A 472 26.55 -31.63 4.06
C ARG A 472 26.73 -32.09 2.62
N ALA A 473 27.89 -32.65 2.27
CA ALA A 473 28.16 -33.16 0.93
C ALA A 473 27.31 -34.40 0.57
N GLN A 474 26.99 -35.25 1.56
CA GLN A 474 26.10 -36.40 1.35
C GLN A 474 24.64 -35.98 1.11
N VAL A 475 24.17 -34.95 1.82
CA VAL A 475 22.77 -34.52 1.79
C VAL A 475 22.46 -33.54 0.66
N ILE A 476 23.41 -32.70 0.24
CA ILE A 476 23.13 -31.59 -0.69
C ILE A 476 22.49 -32.06 -2.01
N GLY A 477 22.94 -33.20 -2.56
CA GLY A 477 22.37 -33.75 -3.79
C GLY A 477 20.91 -34.20 -3.68
N ILE A 478 20.40 -34.37 -2.45
CA ILE A 478 19.02 -34.75 -2.14
C ILE A 478 18.13 -33.51 -1.98
N ILE A 479 18.65 -32.44 -1.40
CA ILE A 479 17.86 -31.26 -0.99
C ILE A 479 18.00 -30.03 -1.89
N GLN A 480 18.96 -30.03 -2.83
CA GLN A 480 19.29 -28.88 -3.68
C GLN A 480 18.10 -28.32 -4.49
N ASP A 481 17.14 -29.17 -4.86
CA ASP A 481 15.94 -28.80 -5.62
C ASP A 481 14.76 -28.36 -4.74
N GLY A 482 14.99 -28.22 -3.43
CA GLY A 482 13.99 -27.84 -2.44
C GLY A 482 13.57 -28.99 -1.53
N ILE A 483 13.35 -28.68 -0.27
CA ILE A 483 13.00 -29.64 0.78
C ILE A 483 11.48 -29.70 0.90
N ALA A 484 10.87 -30.83 0.52
CA ALA A 484 9.43 -31.02 0.64
C ALA A 484 9.03 -31.40 2.07
N TYR A 485 8.01 -30.71 2.61
CA TYR A 485 7.48 -30.97 3.94
C TYR A 485 6.00 -30.54 4.05
N THR A 486 5.37 -30.90 5.17
CA THR A 486 4.01 -30.46 5.52
C THR A 486 4.00 -29.86 6.91
N LEU A 487 3.47 -28.64 7.07
CA LEU A 487 3.25 -28.07 8.40
C LEU A 487 2.24 -28.90 9.18
N VAL A 488 2.51 -29.11 10.46
CA VAL A 488 1.59 -29.72 11.40
C VAL A 488 0.85 -28.57 12.09
N GLY A 489 -0.45 -28.47 11.83
CA GLY A 489 -1.32 -27.40 12.37
C GLY A 489 -1.63 -27.52 13.85
#